data_AF-B8XRB0-F1
#
_entry.id   AF-B8XRB0-F1
#
_cell.length_a   1.000
_cell.length_b   1.000
_cell.length_c   1.000
_cell.angle_alpha   90.00
_cell.angle_beta   90.00
_cell.angle_gamma   90.00
#
_symmetry.space_group_name_H-M   'P 1'
#
loop_
_entity.id
_entity.type
_entity.pdbx_description
1 polymer ?
#
loop_
_entity_poly.entity_id
_entity_poly.type
_entity_poly.pdbx_seq_one_letter_code
_entity_poly.pdbx_strand_id
1 'polypeptide(L)' 'IKEKYGITEMEVTDEVFTSKYARQFEEAENRMHSIKAIMAATLG' A
#
# COMPACT_ATOMS: atom_id res chain seq x y z
N ILE A 1 -4.87 -16.16 14.39
CA ILE A 1 -5.73 -16.36 13.20
C ILE A 1 -5.37 -17.67 12.52
N LYS A 2 -4.12 -17.88 12.10
CA LYS A 2 -3.63 -19.15 11.52
C LYS A 2 -3.87 -20.40 12.37
N GLU A 3 -3.57 -20.38 13.68
CA GLU A 3 -3.84 -21.54 14.58
C GLU A 3 -5.32 -21.77 14.89
N LYS A 4 -6.16 -20.74 14.77
CA LYS A 4 -7.58 -20.79 15.19
C LYS A 4 -8.54 -20.98 14.01
N TYR A 5 -8.10 -20.61 12.80
CA TYR A 5 -8.91 -20.62 11.57
C TYR A 5 -8.17 -21.21 10.36
N GLY A 6 -6.90 -21.62 10.48
CA GLY A 6 -6.12 -22.23 9.40
C GLY A 6 -5.71 -21.27 8.26
N ILE A 7 -6.13 -20.01 8.32
CA ILE A 7 -5.95 -19.03 7.25
C ILE A 7 -4.59 -18.32 7.39
N THR A 8 -3.78 -18.38 6.33
CA THR A 8 -2.47 -17.74 6.22
C THR A 8 -2.52 -16.34 5.60
N GLU A 9 -3.52 -16.07 4.77
CA GLU A 9 -3.65 -14.86 3.94
C GLU A 9 -5.12 -14.48 3.90
N MET A 10 -5.45 -13.19 3.91
CA MET A 10 -6.84 -12.72 4.03
C MET A 10 -7.28 -11.90 2.81
N GLU A 11 -6.93 -10.62 2.77
CA GLU A 11 -7.33 -9.69 1.71
C GLU A 11 -6.42 -9.77 0.47
N VAL A 12 -5.18 -10.22 0.64
CA VAL A 12 -4.20 -10.40 -0.41
C VAL A 12 -3.24 -11.53 -0.04
N THR A 13 -2.87 -12.34 -1.02
CA THR A 13 -1.86 -13.40 -0.87
C THR A 13 -0.46 -12.83 -0.99
N ASP A 14 0.53 -13.43 -0.32
CA ASP A 14 1.93 -12.98 -0.33
C ASP A 14 2.56 -13.03 -1.74
N GLU A 15 2.15 -14.01 -2.55
CA GLU A 15 2.55 -14.11 -3.97
C GLU A 15 2.17 -12.85 -4.75
N VAL A 16 0.94 -12.36 -4.58
CA VAL A 16 0.44 -11.16 -5.27
C VAL A 16 1.08 -9.91 -4.67
N PHE A 17 1.23 -9.85 -3.34
CA PHE A 17 1.84 -8.73 -2.64
C PHE A 17 3.29 -8.50 -3.05
N THR A 18 4.04 -9.56 -3.36
CA THR A 18 5.45 -9.47 -3.80
C THR A 18 5.62 -9.55 -5.33
N SER A 19 4.51 -9.67 -6.08
CA SER A 19 4.55 -9.80 -7.53
C SER A 19 5.01 -8.51 -8.23
N LYS A 20 5.35 -8.62 -9.52
CA LYS A 20 5.60 -7.47 -10.41
C LYS A 20 4.41 -6.53 -10.59
N TYR A 21 3.22 -6.93 -10.16
CA TYR A 21 2.00 -6.12 -10.21
C TYR A 21 1.80 -5.31 -8.93
N ALA A 22 2.60 -5.58 -7.89
CA ALA A 22 2.59 -4.87 -6.62
C ALA A 22 3.02 -3.41 -6.80
N ARG A 23 2.11 -2.49 -6.50
CA ARG A 23 2.34 -1.03 -6.55
C ARG A 23 2.21 -0.35 -5.20
N GLN A 24 1.89 -1.09 -4.14
CA GLN A 24 1.61 -0.54 -2.83
C GLN A 24 2.80 0.23 -2.22
N PHE A 25 4.05 -0.11 -2.55
CA PHE A 25 5.22 0.67 -2.09
C PHE A 25 5.36 2.01 -2.81
N GLU A 26 5.12 2.03 -4.12
CA GLU A 26 5.08 3.27 -4.94
C GLU A 26 3.90 4.16 -4.51
N GLU A 27 2.73 3.57 -4.26
CA GLU A 27 1.57 4.26 -3.71
C GLU A 27 1.87 4.87 -2.33
N ALA A 28 2.55 4.12 -1.45
CA ALA A 28 2.94 4.60 -0.13
C ALA A 28 3.90 5.80 -0.21
N GLU A 29 4.89 5.77 -1.09
CA GLU A 29 5.82 6.90 -1.32
C GLU A 29 5.08 8.13 -1.89
N ASN A 30 4.17 7.90 -2.84
CA ASN A 30 3.37 8.95 -3.47
C ASN A 30 2.44 9.70 -2.51
N ARG A 31 2.22 9.20 -1.28
CA ARG A 31 1.55 9.96 -0.22
C ARG A 31 2.30 11.25 0.11
N MET A 32 3.63 11.23 0.18
CA MET A 32 4.40 12.45 0.48
C MET A 32 4.29 13.44 -0.68
N HIS A 33 4.40 12.97 -1.91
CA HIS A 33 4.40 13.81 -3.11
C HIS A 33 3.03 14.46 -3.34
N SER A 34 1.95 13.70 -3.20
CA SER A 34 0.58 14.23 -3.34
C SER A 34 0.25 15.26 -2.25
N ILE A 35 0.59 14.98 -0.98
CA ILE A 35 0.40 15.95 0.11
C ILE A 35 1.21 17.23 -0.13
N LYS A 36 2.46 17.10 -0.58
CA LYS A 36 3.30 18.26 -0.93
C LYS A 36 2.64 19.11 -2.03
N ALA A 37 2.08 18.47 -3.06
CA ALA A 37 1.38 19.19 -4.13
C ALA A 37 0.14 19.92 -3.60
N ILE A 38 -0.64 19.28 -2.73
CA ILE A 38 -1.80 19.92 -2.07
C ILE A 38 -1.37 21.12 -1.25
N MET A 39 -0.32 20.99 -0.43
CA MET A 39 0.22 22.09 0.37
C MET A 39 0.72 23.24 -0.52
N ALA A 40 1.46 22.94 -1.58
CA ALA A 40 1.93 23.95 -2.52
C ALA A 40 0.78 24.67 -3.23
N ALA A 41 -0.29 23.96 -3.60
CA ALA A 41 -1.45 24.54 -4.27
C ALA A 41 -2.35 25.38 -3.36
N THR A 42 -2.32 25.13 -2.05
CA THR A 42 -3.24 25.77 -1.09
C THR A 42 -2.58 26.79 -0.17
N LEU A 43 -1.26 26.68 0.05
CA LEU A 43 -0.49 27.51 0.99
C LEU A 43 0.74 28.17 0.33
N GLY A 44 0.93 28.00 -0.98
CA GLY A 44 2.05 28.55 -1.76
C GLY A 44 1.82 29.95 -2.30
#